data_AF-A0AAV1VD94-F1
#
_entry.id   AF-A0AAV1VD94-F1
#
_cell.length_a   1.000
_cell.length_b   1.000
_cell.length_c   1.000
_cell.angle_alpha   90.00
_cell.angle_beta   90.00
_cell.angle_gamma   90.00
#
_symmetry.space_group_name_H-M   'P 1'
#
loop_
_entity.id
_entity.type
_entity.pdbx_description
1 polymer ?
#
loop_
_entity_poly.entity_id
_entity_poly.type
_entity_poly.pdbx_seq_one_letter_code
_entity_poly.pdbx_strand_id
1 'polypeptide(L)'
;MARDGNADARNDWILDCGASGHLVNDERMFLHAEERRDELSLADAEKLVLNKVEDLRIFVTADGKESTVLLKNVCLAPSVARTIVRYWKIDTNVYTLANVSGKRIV
;
A
#
# COMPACT_ATOMS: atom_id res chain seq x y z
N MET A 1 -22.02 27.48 3.41
CA MET A 1 -21.58 26.07 3.41
C MET A 1 -20.49 25.94 2.38
N ALA A 2 -19.23 25.96 2.80
CA ALA A 2 -18.08 25.62 1.96
C ALA A 2 -17.57 24.27 2.43
N ARG A 3 -17.65 23.26 1.56
CA ARG A 3 -16.84 22.04 1.70
C ARG A 3 -15.67 22.18 0.72
N ASP A 4 -14.62 21.43 1.02
CA ASP A 4 -13.58 21.00 0.09
C ASP A 4 -12.31 21.86 0.03
N GLY A 5 -11.44 21.58 1.00
CA GLY A 5 -9.99 21.55 0.81
C GLY A 5 -9.47 20.31 1.52
N ASN A 6 -9.62 19.13 0.90
CA ASN A 6 -9.23 17.84 1.49
C ASN A 6 -7.69 17.73 1.57
N ALA A 7 -7.12 18.17 2.68
CA ALA A 7 -5.72 17.99 3.02
C ALA A 7 -5.33 16.50 3.24
N ASP A 8 -6.30 15.59 3.29
CA ASP A 8 -6.08 14.16 3.55
C ASP A 8 -5.97 13.29 2.27
N ALA A 9 -6.05 13.86 1.06
CA ALA A 9 -6.00 13.08 -0.18
C ALA A 9 -4.68 12.28 -0.39
N ARG A 10 -3.61 12.62 0.33
CA ARG A 10 -2.33 11.86 0.33
C ARG A 10 -2.36 10.64 1.26
N ASN A 11 -3.30 10.59 2.20
CA ASN A 11 -3.50 9.46 3.12
C ASN A 11 -4.44 8.39 2.53
N ASP A 12 -5.19 8.73 1.48
CA ASP A 12 -6.09 7.79 0.81
C ASP A 12 -5.31 6.80 -0.07
N TRP A 13 -5.55 5.51 0.13
CA TRP A 13 -5.00 4.44 -0.69
C TRP A 13 -6.03 3.97 -1.70
N ILE A 14 -5.60 3.71 -2.93
CA ILE A 14 -6.46 3.22 -4.01
C ILE A 14 -6.36 1.70 -4.07
N LEU A 15 -7.49 1.02 -3.97
CA LEU A 15 -7.60 -0.41 -4.27
C LEU A 15 -7.90 -0.58 -5.77
N ASP A 16 -6.93 -1.09 -6.52
CA ASP A 16 -6.97 -1.10 -7.99
C ASP A 16 -6.85 -2.52 -8.55
N CYS A 17 -7.83 -2.92 -9.36
CA CYS A 17 -7.85 -4.21 -10.05
C CYS A 17 -7.06 -4.20 -11.37
N GLY A 18 -6.81 -3.02 -11.96
CA GLY A 18 -5.99 -2.84 -13.17
C GLY A 18 -4.49 -2.69 -12.89
N ALA A 19 -4.10 -2.49 -11.63
CA ALA A 19 -2.71 -2.31 -11.26
C ALA A 19 -1.87 -3.59 -11.44
N SER A 20 -0.68 -3.42 -12.03
CA SER A 20 0.31 -4.50 -12.19
C SER A 20 1.00 -4.88 -10.87
N GLY A 21 1.07 -3.98 -9.89
CA GLY A 21 1.72 -4.19 -8.59
C GLY A 21 1.21 -3.25 -7.51
N HIS A 22 1.71 -3.43 -6.28
CA HIS A 22 1.48 -2.49 -5.18
C HIS A 22 2.52 -1.38 -5.27
N LEU A 23 2.08 -0.13 -5.26
CA LEU A 23 2.92 1.06 -5.40
C LEU A 23 2.70 1.97 -4.21
N VAL A 24 3.77 2.34 -3.51
CA VAL A 24 3.73 3.27 -2.38
C VAL A 24 4.55 4.50 -2.74
N ASN A 25 4.07 5.68 -2.34
CA ASN A 25 4.76 6.96 -2.61
C ASN A 25 5.58 7.48 -1.43
N ASP A 26 5.50 6.82 -0.26
CA ASP A 26 6.23 7.17 0.95
C ASP A 26 7.24 6.10 1.33
N GLU A 27 8.52 6.44 1.21
CA GLU A 27 9.64 5.55 1.55
C GLU A 27 9.66 5.17 3.04
N ARG A 28 9.06 5.96 3.93
CA ARG A 28 9.03 5.69 5.38
C ARG A 28 8.21 4.45 5.75
N MET A 29 7.45 3.90 4.79
CA MET A 29 6.71 2.65 4.96
C MET A 29 7.60 1.41 4.92
N PHE A 30 8.85 1.57 4.47
CA PHE A 30 9.80 0.50 4.29
C PHE A 30 10.77 0.46 5.48
N LEU A 31 11.02 -0.72 6.03
CA LEU A 31 11.94 -0.93 7.15
C LEU A 31 13.24 -1.58 6.66
N HIS A 32 13.12 -2.55 5.77
CA HIS A 32 14.23 -3.38 5.28
C HIS A 32 14.22 -3.51 3.76
N ALA A 33 13.74 -2.49 3.06
CA ALA A 33 13.65 -2.48 1.61
C ALA A 33 14.94 -2.90 0.92
N GLU A 34 14.79 -3.74 -0.08
CA GLU A 34 15.83 -4.04 -1.05
C GLU A 34 15.81 -3.00 -2.16
N GLU A 35 17.00 -2.58 -2.61
CA GLU A 35 17.13 -1.72 -3.78
C GLU A 35 16.63 -2.46 -5.03
N ARG A 36 15.79 -1.80 -5.83
CA ARG A 36 15.28 -2.30 -7.10
C ARG A 36 15.52 -1.25 -8.17
N ARG A 37 15.81 -1.69 -9.40
CA ARG A 37 15.79 -0.84 -10.59
C ARG A 37 14.92 -1.51 -11.62
N ASP A 38 13.67 -1.12 -11.64
CA ASP A 38 12.65 -1.66 -12.55
C ASP A 38 11.76 -0.52 -13.05
N GLU A 39 11.01 -0.78 -14.11
CA GLU A 39 10.15 0.20 -14.74
C GLU A 39 8.78 -0.38 -15.08
N LEU A 40 7.73 0.38 -14.77
CA LEU A 40 6.37 0.09 -15.25
C LEU A 40 6.01 1.04 -16.39
N SER A 41 5.29 0.51 -17.37
CA SER A 41 4.71 1.36 -18.42
C SER A 41 3.33 1.83 -17.96
N LEU A 42 3.13 3.15 -17.97
CA LEU A 42 1.85 3.79 -17.68
C LEU A 42 0.95 3.76 -18.92
N ALA A 43 -0.33 4.11 -18.72
CA ALA A 43 -1.34 4.09 -19.79
C ALA A 43 -1.06 5.11 -20.92
N ASP A 44 -0.35 6.18 -20.61
CA ASP A 44 0.12 7.22 -21.53
C ASP A 44 1.48 6.88 -22.18
N ALA A 45 1.97 5.65 -21.99
CA ALA A 45 3.27 5.16 -22.42
C ALA A 45 4.49 5.78 -21.70
N GLU A 46 4.27 6.60 -20.66
CA GLU A 46 5.37 7.04 -19.80
C GLU A 46 5.91 5.87 -18.94
N LYS A 47 7.13 6.05 -18.43
CA LYS A 47 7.82 5.07 -17.58
C LYS A 47 7.79 5.52 -16.13
N LEU A 48 7.32 4.62 -15.27
CA LEU A 48 7.38 4.78 -13.83
C LEU A 48 8.56 3.99 -13.29
N VAL A 49 9.56 4.70 -12.75
CA VAL A 49 10.74 4.09 -12.14
C VAL A 49 10.40 3.57 -10.74
N LEU A 50 10.80 2.33 -10.46
CA LEU A 50 10.67 1.67 -9.17
C LEU A 50 12.05 1.51 -8.53
N ASN A 51 12.22 2.09 -7.34
CA ASN A 51 13.54 2.18 -6.70
C ASN A 51 13.75 1.18 -5.56
N LYS A 52 12.67 0.69 -4.95
CA LYS A 52 12.73 -0.21 -3.79
C LYS A 52 11.63 -1.25 -3.83
N VAL A 53 11.86 -2.38 -3.17
CA VAL A 53 10.85 -3.40 -2.96
C VAL A 53 10.91 -3.98 -1.54
N GLU A 54 9.75 -4.22 -0.93
CA GLU A 54 9.61 -4.94 0.34
C GLU A 54 8.22 -5.57 0.42
N ASP A 55 8.08 -6.61 1.26
CA ASP A 55 6.78 -7.11 1.67
C ASP A 55 6.27 -6.30 2.86
N LEU A 56 5.07 -5.72 2.76
CA LEU A 56 4.49 -4.89 3.82
C LEU A 56 3.35 -5.60 4.52
N ARG A 57 3.35 -5.57 5.86
CA ARG A 57 2.17 -5.91 6.66
C ARG A 57 1.38 -4.65 6.96
N ILE A 58 0.12 -4.65 6.58
CA ILE A 58 -0.81 -3.54 6.83
C ILE A 58 -1.97 -4.01 7.69
N PHE A 59 -2.50 -3.10 8.50
CA PHE A 59 -3.73 -3.31 9.26
C PHE A 59 -4.89 -2.71 8.47
N VAL A 60 -5.92 -3.50 8.25
CA VAL A 60 -7.11 -3.09 7.50
C VAL A 60 -8.36 -3.36 8.30
N THR A 61 -9.35 -2.48 8.17
CA THR A 61 -10.71 -2.72 8.64
C THR A 61 -11.62 -2.78 7.43
N ALA A 62 -12.24 -3.93 7.20
CA ALA A 62 -13.20 -4.14 6.11
C ALA A 62 -14.47 -4.75 6.70
N ASP A 63 -15.64 -4.20 6.34
CA ASP A 63 -16.94 -4.61 6.88
C ASP A 63 -16.98 -4.66 8.42
N GLY A 64 -16.29 -3.72 9.07
CA GLY A 64 -16.18 -3.65 10.53
C GLY A 64 -15.25 -4.69 11.17
N LYS A 65 -14.57 -5.53 10.38
CA LYS A 65 -13.61 -6.51 10.86
C LYS A 65 -12.18 -6.03 10.63
N GLU A 66 -11.40 -6.02 11.71
CA GLU A 66 -9.96 -5.76 11.65
C GLU A 66 -9.19 -7.02 11.20
N SER A 67 -8.17 -6.84 10.38
CA SER A 67 -7.30 -7.92 9.90
C SER A 67 -5.91 -7.38 9.56
N THR A 68 -4.89 -8.23 9.72
CA THR A 68 -3.57 -7.96 9.17
C THR A 68 -3.46 -8.59 7.78
N VAL A 69 -2.97 -7.83 6.82
CA VAL A 69 -2.81 -8.25 5.42
C VAL A 69 -1.33 -8.15 5.05
N LEU A 70 -0.83 -9.16 4.33
CA LEU A 70 0.50 -9.13 3.73
C LEU A 70 0.39 -8.69 2.27
N LEU A 71 0.99 -7.55 1.96
CA LEU A 71 1.22 -7.09 0.59
C LEU A 71 2.61 -7.54 0.17
N LYS A 72 2.70 -8.38 -0.87
CA LYS A 72 3.98 -8.89 -1.37
C LYS A 72 4.53 -8.02 -2.50
N ASN A 73 5.84 -7.84 -2.55
CA ASN A 73 6.54 -7.08 -3.60
C ASN A 73 6.01 -5.63 -3.75
N VAL A 74 5.81 -4.94 -2.63
CA VAL A 74 5.42 -3.52 -2.66
C VAL A 74 6.58 -2.69 -3.15
N CYS A 75 6.36 -1.89 -4.19
CA CYS A 75 7.40 -1.09 -4.80
C CYS A 75 7.27 0.39 -4.42
N LEU A 76 8.41 1.03 -4.16
CA LEU A 76 8.46 2.48 -3.97
C LEU A 76 8.43 3.19 -5.33
N ALA A 77 7.46 4.08 -5.49
CA ALA A 77 7.26 4.92 -6.66
C ALA A 77 6.91 6.35 -6.23
N PRO A 78 7.90 7.20 -5.88
CA PRO A 78 7.62 8.50 -5.24
C PRO A 78 6.80 9.48 -6.09
N SER A 79 6.78 9.28 -7.41
CA SER A 79 6.03 10.12 -8.36
C SER A 79 4.54 9.78 -8.44
N VAL A 80 4.06 8.67 -7.86
CA VAL A 80 2.62 8.38 -7.85
C VAL A 80 1.90 9.26 -6.82
N ALA A 81 0.75 9.82 -7.22
CA ALA A 81 0.02 10.76 -6.38
C ALA A 81 -0.54 10.13 -5.09
N ARG A 82 -0.86 8.82 -5.13
CA ARG A 82 -1.43 8.05 -4.02
C ARG A 82 -0.87 6.62 -4.02
N THR A 83 -0.85 5.99 -2.85
CA THR A 83 -0.55 4.56 -2.74
C THR A 83 -1.61 3.74 -3.49
N ILE A 84 -1.16 2.79 -4.30
CA ILE A 84 -1.99 1.88 -5.09
C ILE A 84 -1.78 0.46 -4.56
N VAL A 85 -2.86 -0.18 -4.15
CA VAL A 85 -2.89 -1.58 -3.74
C VAL A 85 -3.52 -2.40 -4.86
N ARG A 86 -2.75 -3.30 -5.46
CA ARG A 86 -3.28 -4.27 -6.41
C ARG A 86 -4.25 -5.23 -5.72
N TYR A 87 -5.51 -5.25 -6.15
CA TYR A 87 -6.57 -6.05 -5.54
C TYR A 87 -6.27 -7.57 -5.56
N TRP A 88 -5.86 -8.10 -6.72
CA TRP A 88 -5.74 -9.56 -6.94
C TRP A 88 -4.53 -10.23 -6.26
N LYS A 89 -3.63 -9.46 -5.63
CA LYS A 89 -2.42 -9.98 -4.97
C LYS A 89 -2.41 -9.75 -3.46
N ILE A 90 -3.56 -9.49 -2.87
CA ILE A 90 -3.72 -9.41 -1.43
C ILE A 90 -3.71 -10.84 -0.88
N ASP A 91 -2.63 -11.20 -0.18
CA ASP A 91 -2.55 -12.48 0.55
C ASP A 91 -3.32 -12.34 1.86
N THR A 92 -4.59 -12.77 1.83
CA THR A 92 -5.48 -12.73 2.99
C THR A 92 -5.22 -13.92 3.91
N ASN A 93 -4.02 -14.03 4.46
CA ASN A 93 -3.87 -14.75 5.72
C ASN A 93 -4.49 -13.87 6.80
N VAL A 94 -5.76 -14.12 7.11
CA VAL A 94 -6.50 -13.39 8.15
C VAL A 94 -5.89 -13.75 9.51
N TYR A 95 -4.86 -13.01 9.91
CA TYR A 95 -4.46 -12.98 11.30
C TYR A 95 -5.50 -12.15 12.03
N THR A 96 -6.42 -12.84 12.70
CA THR A 96 -7.34 -12.18 13.62
C THR A 96 -6.48 -11.66 14.76
N LEU A 97 -6.44 -10.34 14.96
CA LEU A 97 -5.85 -9.77 16.16
C LEU A 97 -6.69 -10.24 17.35
N ALA A 98 -6.23 -11.28 18.03
CA ALA A 98 -6.81 -11.67 19.29
C ALA A 98 -6.56 -10.51 20.26
N ASN A 99 -7.62 -9.87 20.73
CA ASN A 99 -7.55 -8.90 21.82
C ASN A 99 -7.03 -9.61 23.08
N VAL A 100 -5.71 -9.61 23.26
CA VAL A 100 -5.08 -9.99 24.52
C VAL A 100 -4.80 -8.72 25.30
N SER A 101 -5.75 -8.38 26.17
CA SER A 101 -5.55 -7.52 27.36
C SER A 101 -4.71 -6.25 27.17
N GLY A 102 -5.03 -5.44 26.15
CA GLY A 102 -4.57 -4.05 26.08
C GLY A 102 -3.10 -3.82 25.73
N LYS A 103 -2.39 -4.82 25.18
CA LYS A 103 -1.06 -4.61 24.59
C LYS A 103 -1.06 -4.87 23.10
N ARG A 104 -0.77 -3.81 22.34
CA ARG A 104 -0.51 -3.84 20.90
C ARG A 104 0.84 -4.55 20.70
N ILE A 105 0.84 -5.76 20.16
CA ILE A 105 2.06 -6.45 19.74
C ILE A 105 2.30 -6.05 18.29
N VAL A 106 3.41 -5.35 18.07
CA VAL A 106 4.00 -5.02 16.76
C VAL A 106 4.60 -6.25 16.10
#